data_AF-A0A3D1WX37-F1
#
_entry.id   AF-A0A3D1WX37-F1
#
_cell.length_a   1.000
_cell.length_b   1.000
_cell.length_c   1.000
_cell.angle_alpha   90.00
_cell.angle_beta   90.00
_cell.angle_gamma   90.00
#
_symmetry.space_group_name_H-M   'P 1'
#
loop_
_entity.id
_entity.type
_entity.pdbx_description
1 polymer ?
#
loop_
_entity_poly.entity_id
_entity_poly.type
_entity_poly.pdbx_seq_one_letter_code
_entity_poly.pdbx_strand_id
1 'polypeptide(L)'
;MFVLFLLSDTLSTHYLLYSDFTQLMFVVIALLILLVGFHLHYMMVRAGIIPMLVPRPVRREYIGLVDDILRHDEFLKLKDFFHHTNHIYDHVVRVSFISYAISKMFGMNYKAAARGGLLHDFFLYDWRERKASDESRALHGKEHPHIALENARMHFEVSELEADIIVKHMFPKTKHLPLYRESVVVSVADKISTIYEYYCHFLRRNR
;
A
#
# COMPACT_ATOMS: atom_id res chain seq x y z
N MET A 1 1.12 -17.53 15.22
CA MET A 1 1.79 -16.71 16.25
C MET A 1 2.76 -17.51 17.12
N PHE A 2 2.42 -18.73 17.56
CA PHE A 2 3.32 -19.57 18.39
C PHE A 2 4.73 -19.80 17.79
N VAL A 3 4.83 -20.13 16.49
CA VAL A 3 6.13 -20.32 15.81
C VAL A 3 6.97 -19.04 15.77
N LEU A 4 6.33 -17.88 15.57
CA LEU A 4 7.02 -16.58 15.56
C LEU A 4 7.47 -16.17 16.97
N PHE A 5 6.70 -16.53 18.00
CA PHE A 5 7.08 -16.35 19.40
C PHE A 5 8.30 -17.22 19.75
N LEU A 6 8.29 -18.51 19.40
CA LEU A 6 9.44 -19.40 19.62
C LEU A 6 10.69 -18.92 18.90
N LEU A 7 10.56 -18.46 17.65
CA LEU A 7 11.64 -17.83 16.89
C LEU A 7 12.19 -16.59 17.60
N SER A 8 11.32 -15.68 18.01
CA SER A 8 11.70 -14.44 18.69
C SER A 8 12.39 -14.71 20.03
N ASP A 9 11.87 -15.64 20.82
CA ASP A 9 12.44 -16.04 22.10
C ASP A 9 13.81 -16.69 21.90
N THR A 10 13.89 -17.71 21.04
CA THR A 10 15.16 -18.42 20.78
C THR A 10 16.27 -17.48 20.27
N LEU A 11 15.93 -16.51 19.43
CA LEU A 11 16.87 -15.51 18.92
C LEU A 11 17.24 -14.43 19.95
N SER A 12 16.44 -14.19 20.99
CA SER A 12 16.66 -13.11 21.96
C SER A 12 17.26 -13.57 23.29
N THR A 13 16.83 -14.72 23.83
CA THR A 13 17.25 -15.23 25.14
C THR A 13 18.35 -16.29 25.04
N HIS A 14 18.40 -17.05 23.95
CA HIS A 14 19.27 -18.23 23.85
C HIS A 14 20.39 -18.13 22.81
N TYR A 15 20.56 -16.97 22.17
CA TYR A 15 21.61 -16.71 21.17
C TYR A 15 23.03 -16.97 21.70
N LEU A 16 23.29 -16.77 23.00
CA LEU A 16 24.63 -16.99 23.57
C LEU A 16 24.92 -18.46 23.94
N LEU A 17 23.90 -19.34 23.91
CA LEU A 17 24.00 -20.73 24.40
C LEU A 17 24.17 -21.76 23.27
N TYR A 18 23.90 -21.37 22.03
CA TYR A 18 23.92 -22.26 20.87
C TYR A 18 24.91 -21.79 19.81
N SER A 19 25.52 -22.74 19.11
CA SER A 19 26.39 -22.43 17.96
C SER A 19 25.59 -21.83 16.80
N ASP A 20 26.25 -21.03 15.96
CA ASP A 20 25.66 -20.39 14.78
C ASP A 20 24.91 -21.39 13.88
N PHE A 21 25.49 -22.58 13.69
CA PHE A 21 24.87 -23.66 12.92
C PHE A 21 23.56 -24.14 13.54
N THR A 22 23.53 -24.28 14.86
CA THR A 22 22.34 -24.73 15.60
C THR A 22 21.23 -23.69 15.51
N GLN A 23 21.57 -22.40 15.67
CA GLN A 23 20.62 -21.30 15.51
C GLN A 23 20.04 -21.25 14.09
N LEU A 24 20.89 -21.39 13.08
CA LEU A 24 20.46 -21.45 11.68
C LEU A 24 19.48 -22.61 11.45
N MET A 25 19.78 -23.80 11.99
CA MET A 25 18.87 -24.94 11.90
C MET A 25 17.51 -24.66 12.55
N PHE A 26 17.46 -24.03 13.72
CA PHE A 26 16.20 -23.64 14.36
C PHE A 26 15.38 -22.68 13.50
N VAL A 27 16.03 -21.66 12.93
CA VAL A 27 15.36 -20.71 12.03
C VAL A 27 14.81 -21.42 10.79
N VAL A 28 15.61 -22.27 10.15
CA VAL A 28 15.20 -23.02 8.96
C VAL A 28 14.03 -23.96 9.27
N ILE A 29 14.09 -24.71 10.37
CA ILE A 29 13.01 -25.62 10.78
C ILE A 29 11.73 -24.84 11.07
N ALA A 30 11.81 -23.72 11.78
CA ALA A 30 10.64 -22.89 12.06
C ALA A 30 10.01 -22.30 10.79
N LEU A 31 10.83 -21.85 9.83
CA LEU A 31 10.36 -21.39 8.52
C LEU A 31 9.71 -22.53 7.71
N LEU A 32 10.27 -23.75 7.75
CA LEU A 32 9.67 -24.93 7.11
C LEU A 32 8.32 -25.31 7.74
N ILE A 33 8.21 -25.30 9.07
CA ILE A 33 6.94 -25.53 9.77
C ILE A 33 5.91 -24.48 9.38
N LEU A 34 6.31 -23.21 9.30
CA LEU A 34 5.45 -22.12 8.85
C LEU A 34 4.97 -22.35 7.41
N LEU A 35 5.88 -22.72 6.50
CA LEU A 35 5.58 -23.01 5.10
C LEU A 35 4.59 -24.18 4.96
N VAL A 36 4.82 -25.28 5.68
CA VAL A 36 3.92 -26.44 5.71
C VAL A 36 2.56 -26.05 6.28
N GLY A 37 2.52 -25.27 7.35
CA GLY A 37 1.28 -24.76 7.92
C GLY A 37 0.49 -23.89 6.94
N PHE A 38 1.16 -22.98 6.23
CA PHE A 38 0.54 -22.18 5.16
C PHE A 38 0.04 -23.06 4.00
N HIS A 39 0.81 -24.06 3.60
CA HIS A 39 0.44 -24.97 2.52
C HIS A 39 -0.77 -25.82 2.88
N LEU A 40 -0.80 -26.40 4.08
CA LEU A 40 -1.93 -27.18 4.59
C LEU A 40 -3.17 -26.29 4.73
N HIS A 41 -3.04 -25.09 5.30
CA HIS A 41 -4.15 -24.14 5.36
C HIS A 41 -4.68 -23.81 3.96
N TYR A 42 -3.79 -23.53 3.00
CA TYR A 42 -4.17 -23.29 1.61
C TYR A 42 -4.90 -24.48 0.98
N MET A 43 -4.44 -25.71 1.21
CA MET A 43 -5.09 -26.92 0.73
C MET A 43 -6.48 -27.11 1.36
N MET A 44 -6.61 -26.91 2.68
CA MET A 44 -7.89 -27.03 3.37
C MET A 44 -8.91 -25.98 2.89
N VAL A 45 -8.46 -24.76 2.60
CA VAL A 45 -9.30 -23.71 1.99
C VAL A 45 -9.71 -24.09 0.57
N ARG A 46 -8.79 -24.61 -0.25
CA ARG A 46 -9.09 -25.08 -1.61
C ARG A 46 -10.08 -26.25 -1.63
N ALA A 47 -10.04 -27.10 -0.61
CA ALA A 47 -10.95 -28.23 -0.43
C ALA A 47 -12.29 -27.84 0.22
N GLY A 48 -12.49 -26.58 0.62
CA GLY A 48 -13.72 -26.10 1.28
C GLY A 48 -13.92 -26.61 2.71
N ILE A 49 -12.87 -27.19 3.33
CA ILE A 49 -12.94 -27.78 4.67
C ILE A 49 -12.99 -26.68 5.75
N ILE A 50 -12.25 -25.60 5.52
CA ILE A 50 -12.27 -24.41 6.39
C ILE A 50 -12.50 -23.17 5.53
N PRO A 51 -13.23 -22.17 6.03
CA PRO A 51 -13.29 -20.88 5.36
C PRO A 51 -11.87 -20.30 5.31
N MET A 52 -11.58 -19.55 4.25
CA MET A 52 -10.34 -18.79 4.19
C MET A 52 -10.32 -17.84 5.38
N LEU A 53 -9.33 -18.00 6.26
CA LEU A 53 -9.21 -17.19 7.49
C LEU A 53 -9.13 -15.69 7.18
N VAL A 54 -8.72 -15.39 5.95
CA VAL A 54 -8.49 -14.06 5.41
C VAL A 54 -9.51 -13.81 4.30
N PRO A 55 -10.30 -12.73 4.34
CA PRO A 55 -11.26 -12.43 3.29
C PRO A 55 -10.54 -12.23 1.94
N ARG A 56 -11.03 -12.87 0.86
CA ARG A 56 -10.48 -12.61 -0.47
C ARG A 56 -10.90 -11.22 -0.96
N PRO A 57 -9.97 -10.42 -1.53
CA PRO A 57 -10.34 -9.21 -2.23
C PRO A 57 -11.14 -9.54 -3.49
N VAL A 58 -12.36 -9.01 -3.59
CA VAL A 58 -13.22 -9.16 -4.77
C VAL A 58 -13.21 -7.86 -5.56
N ARG A 59 -12.94 -7.95 -6.87
CA ARG A 59 -12.87 -6.77 -7.76
C ARG A 59 -14.20 -6.01 -7.81
N ARG A 60 -15.33 -6.71 -7.90
CA ARG A 60 -16.66 -6.08 -7.98
C ARG A 60 -16.97 -5.24 -6.73
N GLU A 61 -16.60 -5.75 -5.56
CA GLU A 61 -16.74 -5.03 -4.30
C GLU A 61 -15.83 -3.80 -4.28
N TYR A 62 -14.55 -3.96 -4.64
CA TYR A 62 -13.63 -2.83 -4.76
C TYR A 62 -14.23 -1.72 -5.63
N ILE A 63 -14.68 -2.05 -6.85
CA ILE A 63 -15.31 -1.08 -7.75
C ILE A 63 -16.51 -0.42 -7.07
N GLY A 64 -17.40 -1.18 -6.42
CA GLY A 64 -18.55 -0.62 -5.70
C GLY A 64 -18.20 0.36 -4.57
N LEU A 65 -16.99 0.30 -4.00
CA LEU A 65 -16.53 1.21 -2.94
C LEU A 65 -15.99 2.55 -3.47
N VAL A 66 -15.54 2.57 -4.74
CA VAL A 66 -14.83 3.70 -5.35
C VAL A 66 -15.42 4.16 -6.69
N ASP A 67 -16.55 3.59 -7.13
CA ASP A 67 -17.17 3.87 -8.44
C ASP A 67 -17.51 5.36 -8.62
N ASP A 68 -17.93 6.02 -7.53
CA ASP A 68 -18.19 7.46 -7.48
C ASP A 68 -16.94 8.29 -7.82
N ILE A 69 -15.77 7.88 -7.30
CA ILE A 69 -14.49 8.57 -7.58
C ILE A 69 -14.00 8.23 -8.99
N LEU A 70 -14.04 6.95 -9.38
CA LEU A 70 -13.52 6.49 -10.68
C LEU A 70 -14.25 7.09 -11.88
N ARG A 71 -15.51 7.51 -11.70
CA ARG A 71 -16.34 8.13 -12.75
C ARG A 71 -16.37 9.65 -12.71
N HIS A 72 -15.76 10.27 -11.70
CA HIS A 72 -15.81 11.71 -11.55
C HIS A 72 -14.89 12.41 -12.56
N ASP A 73 -15.39 13.41 -13.28
CA ASP A 73 -14.65 14.08 -14.36
C ASP A 73 -13.34 14.70 -13.87
N GLU A 74 -13.35 15.38 -12.72
CA GLU A 74 -12.13 15.94 -12.13
C GLU A 74 -11.10 14.86 -11.79
N PHE A 75 -11.53 13.69 -11.31
CA PHE A 75 -10.62 12.59 -11.01
C PHE A 75 -10.01 11.99 -12.29
N LEU A 76 -10.79 11.93 -13.37
CA LEU A 76 -10.32 11.41 -14.66
C LEU A 76 -9.23 12.28 -15.30
N LYS A 77 -9.12 13.57 -14.95
CA LYS A 77 -8.00 14.45 -15.36
C LYS A 77 -6.64 13.95 -14.90
N LEU A 78 -6.55 13.07 -13.90
CA LEU A 78 -5.29 12.41 -13.52
C LEU A 78 -4.66 11.57 -14.65
N LYS A 79 -5.40 11.31 -15.73
CA LYS A 79 -4.89 10.70 -16.96
C LYS A 79 -4.04 11.67 -17.79
N ASP A 80 -4.10 12.97 -17.55
CA ASP A 80 -3.33 13.96 -18.31
C ASP A 80 -1.99 14.29 -17.65
N PHE A 81 -1.79 13.86 -16.40
CA PHE A 81 -0.59 14.10 -15.61
C PHE A 81 0.21 12.81 -15.39
N PHE A 82 1.53 12.92 -15.32
CA PHE A 82 2.42 11.76 -15.09
C PHE A 82 2.94 11.71 -13.66
N HIS A 83 2.97 10.49 -13.11
CA HIS A 83 3.57 10.22 -11.80
C HIS A 83 5.10 10.12 -11.93
N HIS A 84 5.59 9.05 -12.56
CA HIS A 84 7.00 8.87 -12.92
C HIS A 84 7.16 8.51 -14.40
N THR A 85 6.60 7.36 -14.77
CA THR A 85 6.69 6.78 -16.13
C THR A 85 5.32 6.51 -16.74
N ASN A 86 4.27 6.51 -15.92
CA ASN A 86 2.87 6.35 -16.32
C ASN A 86 2.04 7.51 -15.77
N HIS A 87 0.76 7.57 -16.18
CA HIS A 87 -0.20 8.54 -15.68
C HIS A 87 -0.45 8.39 -14.17
N ILE A 88 -0.74 9.50 -13.48
CA ILE A 88 -1.10 9.48 -12.06
C ILE A 88 -2.32 8.58 -11.83
N TYR A 89 -3.30 8.62 -12.74
CA TYR A 89 -4.48 7.75 -12.69
C TYR A 89 -4.12 6.27 -12.54
N ASP A 90 -3.19 5.76 -13.35
CA ASP A 90 -2.80 4.34 -13.32
C ASP A 90 -2.09 3.98 -12.02
N HIS A 91 -1.32 4.93 -11.46
CA HIS A 91 -0.64 4.78 -10.19
C HIS A 91 -1.66 4.65 -9.04
N VAL A 92 -2.54 5.65 -8.88
CA VAL A 92 -3.48 5.70 -7.77
C VAL A 92 -4.49 4.56 -7.79
N VAL A 93 -4.93 4.11 -8.96
CA VAL A 93 -5.81 2.93 -9.08
C VAL A 93 -5.11 1.66 -8.59
N ARG A 94 -3.81 1.52 -8.86
CA ARG A 94 -3.01 0.37 -8.40
C ARG A 94 -2.82 0.40 -6.89
N VAL A 95 -2.44 1.56 -6.34
CA VAL A 95 -2.28 1.78 -4.90
C VAL A 95 -3.58 1.48 -4.18
N SER A 96 -4.69 2.08 -4.63
CA SER A 96 -6.03 1.88 -4.08
C SER A 96 -6.42 0.39 -4.00
N PHE A 97 -6.23 -0.36 -5.09
CA PHE A 97 -6.56 -1.79 -5.12
C PHE A 97 -5.67 -2.63 -4.18
N ILE A 98 -4.36 -2.36 -4.13
CA ILE A 98 -3.44 -3.04 -3.23
C ILE A 98 -3.81 -2.74 -1.77
N SER A 99 -4.08 -1.48 -1.45
CA SER A 99 -4.45 -1.04 -0.11
C SER A 99 -5.78 -1.62 0.35
N TYR A 100 -6.77 -1.68 -0.54
CA TYR A 100 -8.02 -2.40 -0.33
C TYR A 100 -7.76 -3.88 0.01
N ALA A 101 -6.97 -4.56 -0.80
CA ALA A 101 -6.70 -5.98 -0.63
C ALA A 101 -6.00 -6.27 0.70
N ILE A 102 -4.91 -5.56 1.01
CA ILE A 102 -4.18 -5.69 2.26
C ILE A 102 -5.10 -5.37 3.44
N SER A 103 -5.82 -4.25 3.40
CA SER A 103 -6.69 -3.85 4.50
C SER A 103 -7.80 -4.85 4.76
N LYS A 104 -8.39 -5.40 3.69
CA LYS A 104 -9.39 -6.46 3.79
C LYS A 104 -8.82 -7.74 4.38
N MET A 105 -7.61 -8.12 3.97
CA MET A 105 -6.94 -9.31 4.49
C MET A 105 -6.66 -9.21 6.00
N PHE A 106 -6.38 -8.02 6.52
CA PHE A 106 -6.07 -7.80 7.94
C PHE A 106 -7.26 -7.30 8.78
N GLY A 107 -8.48 -7.32 8.23
CA GLY A 107 -9.69 -6.89 8.95
C GLY A 107 -9.70 -5.39 9.30
N MET A 108 -9.00 -4.57 8.52
CA MET A 108 -8.95 -3.11 8.65
C MET A 108 -10.09 -2.45 7.87
N ASN A 109 -10.24 -1.12 7.96
CA ASN A 109 -11.23 -0.37 7.19
C ASN A 109 -10.82 -0.28 5.71
N TYR A 110 -11.09 -1.36 4.98
CA TYR A 110 -10.74 -1.51 3.57
C TYR A 110 -11.47 -0.54 2.64
N LYS A 111 -12.63 0.02 3.06
CA LYS A 111 -13.33 1.08 2.32
C LYS A 111 -12.51 2.36 2.33
N ALA A 112 -12.11 2.82 3.52
CA ALA A 112 -11.29 4.02 3.66
C ALA A 112 -9.91 3.85 3.01
N ALA A 113 -9.29 2.66 3.14
CA ALA A 113 -8.03 2.36 2.47
C ALA A 113 -8.15 2.41 0.94
N ALA A 114 -9.26 1.91 0.37
CA ALA A 114 -9.52 2.00 -1.06
C ALA A 114 -9.70 3.47 -1.49
N ARG A 115 -10.59 4.21 -0.84
CA ARG A 115 -10.94 5.58 -1.20
C ARG A 115 -9.78 6.55 -0.98
N GLY A 116 -9.17 6.53 0.22
CA GLY A 116 -7.99 7.34 0.53
C GLY A 116 -6.80 6.97 -0.36
N GLY A 117 -6.59 5.69 -0.66
CA GLY A 117 -5.56 5.24 -1.59
C GLY A 117 -5.80 5.68 -3.03
N LEU A 118 -7.05 5.93 -3.43
CA LEU A 118 -7.36 6.45 -4.76
C LEU A 118 -7.13 7.97 -4.85
N LEU A 119 -7.33 8.67 -3.73
CA LEU A 119 -7.27 10.13 -3.64
C LEU A 119 -5.92 10.69 -3.16
N HIS A 120 -4.96 9.84 -2.74
CA HIS A 120 -3.71 10.29 -2.09
C HIS A 120 -2.88 11.27 -2.94
N ASP A 121 -2.97 11.14 -4.27
CA ASP A 121 -2.22 11.89 -5.27
C ASP A 121 -3.15 12.77 -6.16
N PHE A 122 -4.32 13.14 -5.65
CA PHE A 122 -5.33 13.91 -6.39
C PHE A 122 -5.00 15.42 -6.48
N PHE A 123 -3.80 15.77 -6.96
CA PHE A 123 -3.30 17.17 -6.96
C PHE A 123 -3.43 17.94 -8.28
N LEU A 124 -3.75 17.29 -9.41
CA LEU A 124 -4.15 17.91 -10.69
C LEU A 124 -3.18 18.94 -11.30
N TYR A 125 -1.87 18.73 -11.20
CA TYR A 125 -0.86 19.53 -11.92
C TYR A 125 0.36 18.69 -12.33
N ASP A 126 1.17 19.13 -13.31
CA ASP A 126 2.45 18.46 -13.62
C ASP A 126 3.55 18.97 -12.68
N TRP A 127 3.98 18.09 -11.76
CA TRP A 127 5.00 18.44 -10.76
C TRP A 127 6.41 18.59 -11.36
N ARG A 128 6.68 18.03 -12.54
CA ARG A 128 7.98 18.13 -13.22
C ARG A 128 8.14 19.48 -13.88
N GLU A 129 7.09 20.02 -14.48
CA GLU A 129 7.07 21.39 -14.99
C GLU A 129 7.36 22.37 -13.85
N ARG A 130 6.65 22.22 -12.72
CA ARG A 130 6.86 23.04 -11.52
C ARG A 130 8.26 22.91 -10.95
N LYS A 131 8.88 21.73 -11.05
CA LYS A 131 10.28 21.50 -10.64
C LYS A 131 11.29 22.15 -11.58
N ALA A 132 10.99 22.24 -12.88
CA ALA A 132 11.86 22.83 -13.88
C ALA A 132 11.84 24.38 -13.84
N SER A 133 10.73 24.98 -13.40
CA SER A 133 10.52 26.43 -13.41
C SER A 133 10.88 27.16 -12.11
N ASP A 134 11.24 26.45 -11.03
CA ASP A 134 11.45 27.03 -9.69
C ASP A 134 12.78 26.58 -9.07
N GLU A 135 13.73 27.51 -8.94
CA GLU A 135 15.06 27.30 -8.32
C GLU A 135 14.97 26.87 -6.84
N SER A 136 13.85 27.13 -6.16
CA SER A 136 13.62 26.73 -4.76
C SER A 136 13.59 25.20 -4.54
N ARG A 137 13.57 24.38 -5.59
CA ARG A 137 13.41 22.92 -5.54
C ARG A 137 12.19 22.47 -4.72
N ALA A 138 11.21 21.94 -5.42
CA ALA A 138 10.69 20.59 -5.15
C ALA A 138 10.15 20.30 -3.72
N LEU A 139 9.34 21.19 -3.14
CA LEU A 139 8.51 20.85 -1.98
C LEU A 139 7.26 20.04 -2.34
N HIS A 140 7.08 19.66 -3.62
CA HIS A 140 5.96 18.83 -4.10
C HIS A 140 5.67 17.66 -3.15
N GLY A 141 6.68 16.91 -2.71
CA GLY A 141 6.50 15.77 -1.80
C GLY A 141 5.99 16.09 -0.39
N LYS A 142 5.94 17.38 -0.01
CA LYS A 142 5.35 17.88 1.24
C LYS A 142 4.02 18.60 1.00
N GLU A 143 3.85 19.21 -0.16
CA GLU A 143 2.67 20.03 -0.49
C GLU A 143 1.53 19.22 -1.11
N HIS A 144 1.84 18.28 -2.02
CA HIS A 144 0.80 17.55 -2.74
C HIS A 144 -0.14 16.75 -1.81
N PRO A 145 0.27 16.19 -0.65
CA PRO A 145 -0.68 15.52 0.22
C PRO A 145 -1.77 16.48 0.73
N HIS A 146 -1.44 17.75 0.94
CA HIS A 146 -2.40 18.76 1.37
C HIS A 146 -3.28 19.26 0.23
N ILE A 147 -2.69 19.46 -0.96
CA ILE A 147 -3.44 19.84 -2.17
C ILE A 147 -4.40 18.72 -2.58
N ALA A 148 -3.95 17.47 -2.51
CA ALA A 148 -4.78 16.29 -2.78
C ALA A 148 -5.95 16.20 -1.79
N LEU A 149 -5.73 16.49 -0.51
CA LEU A 149 -6.82 16.52 0.48
C LEU A 149 -7.81 17.66 0.20
N GLU A 150 -7.33 18.84 -0.17
CA GLU A 150 -8.18 19.98 -0.52
C GLU A 150 -9.08 19.65 -1.73
N ASN A 151 -8.49 19.15 -2.82
CA ASN A 151 -9.23 18.70 -3.99
C ASN A 151 -10.21 17.56 -3.66
N ALA A 152 -9.79 16.59 -2.84
CA ALA A 152 -10.64 15.50 -2.42
C ALA A 152 -11.88 16.01 -1.65
N ARG A 153 -11.70 16.95 -0.73
CA ARG A 153 -12.80 17.58 0.04
C ARG A 153 -13.67 18.49 -0.80
N MET A 154 -13.16 19.04 -1.90
CA MET A 154 -13.95 19.85 -2.83
C MET A 154 -14.93 18.99 -3.64
N HIS A 155 -14.57 17.75 -3.97
CA HIS A 155 -15.34 16.90 -4.88
C HIS A 155 -16.03 15.70 -4.23
N PHE A 156 -15.59 15.28 -3.03
CA PHE A 156 -16.07 14.07 -2.37
C PHE A 156 -16.25 14.27 -0.87
N GLU A 157 -17.08 13.42 -0.26
CA GLU A 157 -17.10 13.25 1.19
C GLU A 157 -15.84 12.47 1.62
N VAL A 158 -15.04 13.09 2.49
CA VAL A 158 -13.77 12.55 2.99
C VAL A 158 -13.83 12.45 4.51
N SER A 159 -13.76 11.23 5.04
CA SER A 159 -13.65 10.94 6.47
C SER A 159 -12.27 11.31 7.03
N GLU A 160 -12.16 11.45 8.35
CA GLU A 160 -10.87 11.73 9.01
C GLU A 160 -9.81 10.65 8.77
N LEU A 161 -10.24 9.39 8.64
CA LEU A 161 -9.35 8.28 8.27
C LEU A 161 -8.81 8.44 6.85
N GLU A 162 -9.66 8.77 5.88
CA GLU A 162 -9.25 9.03 4.49
C GLU A 162 -8.36 10.28 4.41
N ALA A 163 -8.66 11.33 5.18
CA ALA A 163 -7.84 12.53 5.26
C ALA A 163 -6.42 12.23 5.82
N ASP A 164 -6.32 11.40 6.86
CA ASP A 164 -5.04 10.95 7.41
C ASP A 164 -4.24 10.13 6.39
N ILE A 165 -4.91 9.23 5.67
CA ILE A 165 -4.32 8.46 4.57
C ILE A 165 -3.73 9.42 3.53
N ILE A 166 -4.52 10.36 3.04
CA ILE A 166 -4.12 11.30 1.98
C ILE A 166 -2.94 12.15 2.45
N VAL A 167 -2.99 12.75 3.64
CA VAL A 167 -1.94 13.68 4.10
C VAL A 167 -0.65 12.95 4.49
N LYS A 168 -0.72 11.71 4.96
CA LYS A 168 0.42 11.00 5.57
C LYS A 168 1.00 9.87 4.72
N HIS A 169 0.46 9.61 3.53
CA HIS A 169 0.98 8.54 2.66
C HIS A 169 2.48 8.73 2.35
N MET A 170 2.99 9.95 2.31
CA MET A 170 4.42 10.24 2.08
C MET A 170 5.35 9.94 3.26
N PHE A 171 4.86 9.48 4.42
CA PHE A 171 5.74 9.05 5.53
C PHE A 171 6.75 7.99 5.04
N PRO A 172 8.05 8.06 5.44
CA PRO A 172 8.68 8.95 6.42
C PRO A 172 9.20 10.29 5.85
N LYS A 173 8.87 10.64 4.61
CA LYS A 173 9.29 11.92 4.00
C LYS A 173 8.56 13.12 4.62
N THR A 174 7.29 12.94 5.00
CA THR A 174 6.53 13.91 5.78
C THR A 174 6.77 13.73 7.28
N LYS A 175 6.73 14.85 8.03
CA LYS A 175 7.08 14.86 9.46
C LYS A 175 6.08 14.12 10.36
N HIS A 176 4.81 14.05 9.96
CA HIS A 176 3.74 13.54 10.80
C HIS A 176 3.57 12.03 10.64
N LEU A 177 3.54 11.33 11.78
CA LEU A 177 3.33 9.88 11.83
C LEU A 177 1.89 9.51 11.43
N PRO A 178 1.70 8.47 10.58
CA PRO A 178 0.40 7.87 10.31
C PRO A 178 -0.36 7.57 11.61
N LEU A 179 -1.60 8.07 11.75
CA LEU A 179 -2.40 7.81 12.95
C LEU A 179 -3.07 6.42 12.86
N TYR A 180 -3.44 6.04 11.64
CA TYR A 180 -4.14 4.80 11.37
C TYR A 180 -3.27 3.78 10.64
N ARG A 181 -3.60 2.50 10.82
CA ARG A 181 -2.87 1.39 10.19
C ARG A 181 -3.07 1.40 8.68
N GLU A 182 -4.25 1.82 8.23
CA GLU A 182 -4.61 2.00 6.82
C GLU A 182 -3.70 3.04 6.15
N SER A 183 -3.36 4.13 6.84
CA SER A 183 -2.42 5.14 6.35
C SER A 183 -1.02 4.58 6.11
N VAL A 184 -0.56 3.67 6.98
CA VAL A 184 0.70 2.92 6.78
C VAL A 184 0.58 1.99 5.57
N VAL A 185 -0.55 1.30 5.43
CA VAL A 185 -0.79 0.40 4.28
C VAL A 185 -0.78 1.16 2.96
N VAL A 186 -1.47 2.31 2.86
CA VAL A 186 -1.45 3.15 1.67
C VAL A 186 -0.04 3.66 1.39
N SER A 187 0.66 4.14 2.42
CA SER A 187 2.05 4.55 2.29
C SER A 187 2.91 3.45 1.69
N VAL A 188 2.86 2.22 2.19
CA VAL A 188 3.64 1.09 1.65
C VAL A 188 3.21 0.72 0.22
N ALA A 189 1.91 0.69 -0.05
CA ALA A 189 1.36 0.34 -1.36
C ALA A 189 1.78 1.33 -2.46
N ASP A 190 1.87 2.62 -2.13
CA ASP A 190 2.43 3.68 -2.98
C ASP A 190 3.89 3.35 -3.39
N LYS A 191 4.77 3.05 -2.43
CA LYS A 191 6.19 2.76 -2.74
C LYS A 191 6.33 1.50 -3.57
N ILE A 192 5.53 0.46 -3.27
CA ILE A 192 5.50 -0.78 -4.07
C ILE A 192 5.07 -0.49 -5.51
N SER A 193 4.01 0.32 -5.68
CA SER A 193 3.50 0.68 -7.01
C SER A 193 4.52 1.51 -7.80
N THR A 194 5.21 2.42 -7.14
CA THR A 194 6.33 3.20 -7.71
C THR A 194 7.47 2.31 -8.19
N ILE A 195 7.92 1.34 -7.36
CA ILE A 195 8.96 0.39 -7.75
C ILE A 195 8.53 -0.44 -8.98
N TYR A 196 7.29 -0.89 -9.00
CA TYR A 196 6.71 -1.63 -10.12
C TYR A 196 6.71 -0.80 -11.42
N GLU A 197 6.35 0.47 -11.35
CA GLU A 197 6.35 1.39 -12.50
C GLU A 197 7.74 1.58 -13.11
N TYR A 198 8.75 1.78 -12.25
CA TYR A 198 10.15 1.86 -12.69
C TYR A 198 10.63 0.55 -13.32
N TYR A 199 10.31 -0.58 -12.71
CA TYR A 199 10.68 -1.89 -13.23
C TYR A 199 10.07 -2.17 -14.61
N CYS A 200 8.77 -1.93 -14.78
CA CYS A 200 8.09 -2.08 -16.07
C CYS A 200 8.65 -1.14 -17.14
N HIS A 201 8.96 0.11 -16.78
CA HIS A 201 9.60 1.05 -17.70
C HIS A 201 11.00 0.59 -18.13
N PHE A 202 11.81 0.11 -17.19
CA PHE A 202 13.14 -0.45 -17.47
C PHE A 202 13.07 -1.62 -18.46
N LEU A 203 12.12 -2.56 -18.25
CA LEU A 203 11.93 -3.70 -19.16
C LEU A 203 11.48 -3.27 -20.56
N ARG A 204 10.66 -2.21 -20.68
CA ARG A 204 10.22 -1.70 -22.00
C ARG A 204 11.36 -1.01 -22.76
N ARG A 205 12.26 -0.32 -22.06
CA ARG A 205 13.42 0.37 -22.67
C ARG A 205 14.46 -0.61 -23.24
N ASN A 206 14.54 -1.82 -22.68
CA ASN A 206 15.50 -2.86 -23.07
C ASN A 206 14.93 -3.90 -24.04
N ARG A 207 13.75 -3.66 -24.61
CA ARG A 207 13.18 -4.41 -25.74
C ARG A 207 13.30 -3.58 -27.00
#